data_AF-A0A8S1SYE4-F1
#
_entry.id   AF-A0A8S1SYE4-F1
#
_cell.length_a   1.000
_cell.length_b   1.000
_cell.length_c   1.000
_cell.angle_alpha   90.00
_cell.angle_beta   90.00
_cell.angle_gamma   90.00
#
_symmetry.space_group_name_H-M   'P 1'
#
loop_
_entity.id
_entity.type
_entity.pdbx_description
1 polymer ?
#
loop_
_entity_poly.entity_id
_entity_poly.type
_entity_poly.pdbx_seq_one_letter_code
_entity_poly.pdbx_strand_id
1 'polypeptide(L)'
;MSKLITLAFKAQYFATRVQSVNSKAKAFTAIDFYNNLLLNTPTNKNGRYKFQTNDVGHFVNMVEKDNIKEAIEGFNNILGHNNQVHCGIKDKFMLKCIEFDQTKYVLDALKFHSAIRYFPHPSVIMTLAKKLDDEGLIELFKILKTCPFLKIDSADLSSLIKDDPKISYEVYRVSLQKKIKLQPKDLYRIARQFLSGNKVRKVGFMTQFAQENGNENDIYSSLSVLFTHVYLTNKQQAIVELAKIIEHKDGQTILKQEEQYIKPLLEILQKQVENDEKWKPRLDELISKLS
;
A
#
# COMPACT_ATOMS: atom_id res chain seq x y z
N MET A 1 25.08 -29.53 48.77
CA MET A 1 24.05 -30.24 47.97
C MET A 1 24.46 -30.17 46.50
N SER A 2 24.68 -31.33 45.88
CA SER A 2 25.52 -31.50 44.69
C SER A 2 24.81 -31.18 43.36
N LYS A 3 25.59 -30.73 42.38
CA LYS A 3 25.20 -30.49 40.97
C LYS A 3 24.58 -31.71 40.24
N LEU A 4 24.58 -32.89 40.88
CA LEU A 4 23.94 -34.11 40.40
C LEU A 4 22.42 -34.11 40.59
N ILE A 5 21.90 -33.42 41.61
CA ILE A 5 20.45 -33.36 41.85
C ILE A 5 19.77 -32.44 40.80
N THR A 6 20.46 -31.39 40.34
CA THR A 6 19.91 -30.44 39.36
C THR A 6 19.80 -31.02 37.94
N LEU A 7 20.60 -32.04 37.60
CA LEU A 7 20.55 -32.71 36.30
C LEU A 7 19.51 -33.84 36.25
N ALA A 8 19.26 -34.53 37.37
CA ALA A 8 18.27 -35.60 37.44
C ALA A 8 16.81 -35.07 37.37
N PHE A 9 16.53 -33.91 37.97
CA PHE A 9 15.18 -33.32 37.96
C PHE A 9 14.76 -32.72 36.61
N LYS A 10 15.70 -32.45 35.70
CA LYS A 10 15.39 -31.81 34.41
C LYS A 10 14.88 -32.77 33.34
N ALA A 11 15.26 -34.05 33.38
CA ALA A 11 14.78 -35.03 32.39
C ALA A 11 13.59 -35.86 32.91
N GLN A 12 13.53 -36.14 34.23
CA GLN A 12 12.45 -36.96 34.80
C GLN A 12 11.08 -36.25 34.78
N TYR A 13 11.03 -34.91 34.90
CA TYR A 13 9.77 -34.16 34.76
C TYR A 13 9.19 -34.18 33.33
N PHE A 14 10.03 -34.39 32.31
CA PHE A 14 9.55 -34.58 30.93
C PHE A 14 9.06 -36.00 30.68
N ALA A 15 9.64 -37.01 31.33
CA ALA A 15 9.24 -38.41 31.13
C ALA A 15 7.98 -38.81 31.92
N THR A 16 7.77 -38.29 33.13
CA THR A 16 6.63 -38.72 33.98
C THR A 16 5.29 -38.07 33.63
N ARG A 17 5.26 -36.97 32.87
CA ARG A 17 4.00 -36.42 32.32
C ARG A 17 3.53 -37.09 31.04
N VAL A 18 4.38 -37.85 30.36
CA VAL A 18 4.08 -38.43 29.03
C VAL A 18 3.44 -39.83 29.13
N GLN A 19 3.42 -40.46 30.30
CA GLN A 19 2.89 -41.83 30.44
C GLN A 19 1.54 -41.96 31.19
N SER A 20 0.85 -40.86 31.50
CA SER A 20 -0.50 -40.95 32.09
C SER A 20 -1.45 -39.83 31.64
N VAL A 21 -1.61 -39.62 30.33
CA VAL A 21 -2.84 -38.98 29.81
C VAL A 21 -3.27 -39.71 28.55
N ASN A 22 -4.16 -40.69 28.73
CA ASN A 22 -4.99 -41.23 27.66
C ASN A 22 -5.83 -40.10 27.05
N SER A 23 -5.86 -40.06 25.71
CA SER A 23 -6.78 -39.30 24.83
C SER A 23 -6.81 -37.76 24.98
N LYS A 24 -6.23 -37.08 23.96
CA LYS A 24 -6.17 -35.61 23.74
C LYS A 24 -5.12 -34.87 24.58
N ALA A 25 -3.84 -35.09 24.30
CA ALA A 25 -2.82 -34.10 24.63
C ALA A 25 -3.19 -32.77 23.92
N LYS A 26 -3.57 -31.74 24.69
CA LYS A 26 -3.83 -30.40 24.15
C LYS A 26 -2.55 -29.93 23.45
N ALA A 27 -2.63 -29.59 22.16
CA ALA A 27 -1.48 -29.11 21.41
C ALA A 27 -0.86 -27.91 22.14
N PHE A 28 0.46 -27.92 22.35
CA PHE A 28 1.17 -26.84 23.02
C PHE A 28 1.16 -25.60 22.13
N THR A 29 0.46 -24.56 22.56
CA THR A 29 0.17 -23.38 21.72
C THR A 29 1.19 -22.25 21.92
N ALA A 30 1.15 -21.24 21.04
CA ALA A 30 1.90 -19.99 21.24
C ALA A 30 1.60 -19.32 22.60
N ILE A 31 0.36 -19.44 23.08
CA ILE A 31 -0.09 -18.86 24.35
C ILE A 31 0.49 -19.63 25.53
N ASP A 32 0.51 -20.97 25.44
CA ASP A 32 1.16 -21.80 26.45
C ASP A 32 2.66 -21.49 26.54
N PHE A 33 3.32 -21.27 25.39
CA PHE A 33 4.70 -20.83 25.34
C PHE A 33 4.89 -19.44 25.97
N TYR A 34 4.06 -18.45 25.63
CA TYR A 34 4.13 -17.10 26.19
C TYR A 34 3.91 -17.08 27.71
N ASN A 35 2.92 -17.82 28.22
CA ASN A 35 2.68 -17.93 29.66
C ASN A 35 3.88 -18.55 30.39
N ASN A 36 4.51 -19.56 29.79
CA ASN A 36 5.76 -20.11 30.32
C ASN A 36 6.90 -19.08 30.31
N LEU A 37 6.98 -18.22 29.29
CA LEU A 37 7.96 -17.11 29.29
C LEU A 37 7.70 -16.14 30.44
N LEU A 38 6.43 -15.77 30.71
CA LEU A 38 6.09 -14.87 31.81
C LEU A 38 6.46 -15.44 33.19
N LEU A 39 6.24 -16.74 33.40
CA LEU A 39 6.56 -17.41 34.67
C LEU A 39 8.06 -17.54 34.92
N ASN A 40 8.85 -17.72 33.85
CA ASN A 40 10.27 -18.03 33.96
C ASN A 40 11.20 -16.83 33.68
N THR A 41 10.69 -15.74 33.10
CA THR A 41 11.49 -14.53 32.83
C THR A 41 11.51 -13.65 34.08
N PRO A 42 12.68 -13.35 34.66
CA PRO A 42 12.76 -12.48 35.83
C PRO A 42 12.33 -11.06 35.48
N THR A 43 11.66 -10.40 36.43
CA THR A 43 11.29 -9.00 36.34
C THR A 43 12.35 -8.11 37.00
N ASN A 44 12.45 -6.87 36.52
CA ASN A 44 13.22 -5.86 37.23
C ASN A 44 12.40 -5.22 38.36
N LYS A 45 13.02 -4.28 39.10
CA LYS A 45 12.38 -3.55 40.23
C LYS A 45 11.07 -2.83 39.88
N ASN A 46 10.84 -2.53 38.60
CA ASN A 46 9.62 -1.85 38.12
C ASN A 46 8.63 -2.83 37.48
N GLY A 47 8.80 -4.14 37.68
CA GLY A 47 7.94 -5.17 37.11
C GLY A 47 8.10 -5.39 35.60
N ARG A 48 9.18 -4.88 34.97
CA ARG A 48 9.40 -5.09 33.52
C ARG A 48 10.11 -6.41 33.25
N TYR A 49 9.58 -7.18 32.31
CA TYR A 49 10.23 -8.36 31.76
C TYR A 49 11.26 -7.99 30.69
N LYS A 50 12.40 -8.69 30.69
CA LYS A 50 13.41 -8.60 29.64
C LYS A 50 13.40 -9.89 28.81
N PHE A 51 12.52 -9.94 27.82
CA PHE A 51 12.40 -11.10 26.93
C PHE A 51 13.61 -11.18 25.98
N GLN A 52 14.09 -12.39 25.73
CA GLN A 52 15.15 -12.59 24.75
C GLN A 52 14.58 -12.59 23.33
N THR A 53 15.31 -12.00 22.38
CA THR A 53 14.87 -11.90 20.98
C THR A 53 14.55 -13.26 20.35
N ASN A 54 15.31 -14.30 20.71
CA ASN A 54 15.08 -15.66 20.21
C ASN A 54 13.75 -16.24 20.71
N ASP A 55 13.39 -15.98 21.96
CA ASP A 55 12.13 -16.44 22.55
C ASP A 55 10.95 -15.74 21.89
N VAL A 56 11.05 -14.42 21.65
CA VAL A 56 10.02 -13.67 20.90
C VAL A 56 9.89 -14.20 19.47
N GLY A 57 11.00 -14.51 18.81
CA GLY A 57 10.98 -15.12 17.48
C GLY A 57 10.30 -16.50 17.47
N HIS A 58 10.57 -17.34 18.48
CA HIS A 58 9.92 -18.64 18.62
C HIS A 58 8.42 -18.51 18.88
N PHE A 59 8.03 -17.59 19.79
CA PHE A 59 6.63 -17.25 20.04
C PHE A 59 5.91 -16.89 18.73
N VAL A 60 6.46 -15.96 17.94
CA VAL A 60 5.87 -15.55 16.65
C VAL A 60 5.75 -16.73 15.68
N ASN A 61 6.73 -17.64 15.65
CA ASN A 61 6.68 -18.82 14.78
C ASN A 61 5.56 -19.79 15.17
N MET A 62 5.22 -19.89 16.46
CA MET A 62 4.15 -20.76 16.98
C MET A 62 2.73 -20.21 16.80
N VAL A 63 2.58 -18.92 16.43
CA VAL A 63 1.25 -18.30 16.26
C VAL A 63 0.49 -18.98 15.12
N GLU A 64 -0.75 -19.35 15.39
CA GLU A 64 -1.67 -20.00 14.47
C GLU A 64 -2.96 -19.19 14.37
N LYS A 65 -3.78 -19.46 13.35
CA LYS A 65 -5.02 -18.72 13.09
C LYS A 65 -5.94 -18.68 14.31
N ASP A 66 -6.08 -19.81 15.00
CA ASP A 66 -7.01 -19.97 16.11
C ASP A 66 -6.60 -19.21 17.38
N ASN A 67 -5.33 -18.81 17.51
CA ASN A 67 -4.81 -18.11 18.69
C ASN A 67 -4.30 -16.69 18.37
N ILE A 68 -4.62 -16.15 17.19
CA ILE A 68 -4.05 -14.87 16.73
C ILE A 68 -4.46 -13.69 17.61
N LYS A 69 -5.67 -13.68 18.18
CA LYS A 69 -6.15 -12.55 19.01
C LYS A 69 -5.37 -12.47 20.32
N GLU A 70 -5.23 -13.59 21.01
CA GLU A 70 -4.44 -13.71 22.22
C GLU A 70 -2.95 -13.50 21.93
N ALA A 71 -2.48 -13.92 20.75
CA ALA A 71 -1.10 -13.68 20.34
C ALA A 71 -0.82 -12.18 20.10
N ILE A 72 -1.79 -11.42 19.57
CA ILE A 72 -1.69 -9.95 19.45
C ILE A 72 -1.55 -9.30 20.82
N GLU A 73 -2.35 -9.71 21.80
CA GLU A 73 -2.25 -9.19 23.18
C GLU A 73 -0.87 -9.51 23.79
N GLY A 74 -0.43 -10.77 23.68
CA GLY A 74 0.89 -11.19 24.17
C GLY A 74 2.04 -10.43 23.49
N PHE A 75 1.96 -10.24 22.17
CA PHE A 75 2.96 -9.48 21.42
C PHE A 75 2.99 -8.00 21.83
N ASN A 76 1.84 -7.36 21.99
CA ASN A 76 1.76 -5.98 22.47
C ASN A 76 2.33 -5.83 23.87
N ASN A 77 2.10 -6.80 24.77
CA ASN A 77 2.71 -6.82 26.09
C ASN A 77 4.23 -6.93 26.02
N ILE A 78 4.77 -7.81 25.15
CA ILE A 78 6.23 -7.91 24.91
C ILE A 78 6.82 -6.56 24.50
N LEU A 79 6.14 -5.84 23.59
CA LEU A 79 6.55 -4.50 23.16
C LEU A 79 6.43 -3.47 24.30
N GLY A 80 5.35 -3.53 25.09
CA GLY A 80 5.08 -2.64 26.23
C GLY A 80 6.13 -2.71 27.34
N HIS A 81 6.79 -3.86 27.50
CA HIS A 81 7.93 -3.99 28.42
C HIS A 81 9.24 -3.34 27.90
N ASN A 82 9.19 -2.61 26.79
CA ASN A 82 10.30 -1.88 26.17
C ASN A 82 11.43 -2.80 25.69
N ASN A 83 11.08 -3.99 25.22
CA ASN A 83 12.02 -4.91 24.60
C ASN A 83 12.39 -4.42 23.19
N GLN A 84 13.68 -4.48 22.85
CA GLN A 84 14.17 -4.15 21.51
C GLN A 84 13.93 -5.33 20.56
N VAL A 85 12.69 -5.52 20.15
CA VAL A 85 12.33 -6.55 19.16
C VAL A 85 12.75 -6.07 17.76
N HIS A 86 13.53 -6.89 17.06
CA HIS A 86 14.01 -6.60 15.71
C HIS A 86 12.84 -6.50 14.70
N CYS A 87 12.93 -5.58 13.73
CA CYS A 87 11.86 -5.38 12.73
C CYS A 87 11.51 -6.64 11.95
N GLY A 88 12.49 -7.49 11.61
CA GLY A 88 12.22 -8.76 10.92
C GLY A 88 11.33 -9.74 11.70
N ILE A 89 11.32 -9.69 13.05
CA ILE A 89 10.37 -10.49 13.86
C ILE A 89 8.99 -9.83 13.83
N LYS A 90 8.95 -8.50 13.94
CA LYS A 90 7.69 -7.73 13.82
C LYS A 90 7.05 -7.94 12.45
N ASP A 91 7.82 -7.91 11.37
CA ASP A 91 7.35 -8.17 10.00
C ASP A 91 6.74 -9.57 9.88
N LYS A 92 7.40 -10.61 10.39
CA LYS A 92 6.83 -11.97 10.42
C LYS A 92 5.50 -12.01 11.16
N PHE A 93 5.40 -11.33 12.30
CA PHE A 93 4.16 -11.27 13.07
C PHE A 93 3.06 -10.51 12.32
N MET A 94 3.37 -9.36 11.71
CA MET A 94 2.41 -8.59 10.91
C MET A 94 1.94 -9.36 9.67
N LEU A 95 2.82 -10.12 9.00
CA LEU A 95 2.45 -10.97 7.88
C LEU A 95 1.47 -12.09 8.30
N LYS A 96 1.69 -12.72 9.46
CA LYS A 96 0.72 -13.67 10.03
C LYS A 96 -0.61 -13.00 10.36
N CYS A 97 -0.58 -11.77 10.91
CA CYS A 97 -1.81 -11.01 11.15
C CYS A 97 -2.58 -10.76 9.84
N ILE A 98 -1.89 -10.44 8.74
CA ILE A 98 -2.52 -10.28 7.41
C ILE A 98 -3.08 -11.61 6.90
N GLU A 99 -2.34 -12.71 7.05
CA GLU A 99 -2.76 -14.06 6.66
C GLU A 99 -4.03 -14.50 7.39
N PHE A 100 -4.16 -14.14 8.67
CA PHE A 100 -5.28 -14.51 9.54
C PHE A 100 -6.36 -13.41 9.66
N ASP A 101 -6.48 -12.58 8.62
CA ASP A 101 -7.54 -11.58 8.45
C ASP A 101 -7.60 -10.53 9.58
N GLN A 102 -6.48 -10.27 10.27
CA GLN A 102 -6.31 -9.21 11.27
C GLN A 102 -5.73 -7.93 10.65
N THR A 103 -6.20 -7.55 9.45
CA THR A 103 -5.69 -6.40 8.68
C THR A 103 -5.85 -5.07 9.42
N LYS A 104 -6.93 -4.90 10.18
CA LYS A 104 -7.17 -3.71 11.01
C LYS A 104 -6.06 -3.48 12.04
N TYR A 105 -5.62 -4.54 12.72
CA TYR A 105 -4.51 -4.45 13.67
C TYR A 105 -3.22 -3.99 12.98
N VAL A 106 -2.96 -4.47 11.76
CA VAL A 106 -1.77 -4.07 11.00
C VAL A 106 -1.87 -2.61 10.54
N LEU A 107 -3.05 -2.14 10.13
CA LEU A 107 -3.27 -0.71 9.83
C LEU A 107 -2.98 0.16 11.05
N ASP A 108 -3.46 -0.22 12.23
CA ASP A 108 -3.16 0.50 13.48
C ASP A 108 -1.65 0.47 13.80
N ALA A 109 -1.00 -0.68 13.63
CA ALA A 109 0.44 -0.81 13.83
C ALA A 109 1.25 0.08 12.86
N LEU A 110 0.80 0.24 11.61
CA LEU A 110 1.41 1.16 10.65
C LEU A 110 1.17 2.62 11.02
N LYS A 111 -0.03 2.96 11.48
CA LYS A 111 -0.36 4.32 11.95
C LYS A 111 0.50 4.75 13.13
N PHE A 112 0.76 3.84 14.06
CA PHE A 112 1.56 4.09 15.27
C PHE A 112 2.99 3.53 15.21
N HIS A 113 3.50 3.27 14.00
CA HIS A 113 4.73 2.51 13.80
C HIS A 113 5.93 3.10 14.57
N SER A 114 6.06 4.43 14.63
CA SER A 114 7.13 5.11 15.35
C SER A 114 7.04 4.91 16.87
N ALA A 115 5.84 4.93 17.44
CA ALA A 115 5.59 4.73 18.86
C ALA A 115 5.97 3.32 19.32
N ILE A 116 5.70 2.31 18.47
CA ILE A 116 6.08 0.92 18.74
C ILE A 116 7.47 0.55 18.18
N ARG A 117 8.27 1.54 17.75
CA ARG A 117 9.60 1.38 17.12
C ARG A 117 9.60 0.32 16.02
N TYR A 118 8.56 0.35 15.19
CA TYR A 118 8.37 -0.52 14.06
C TYR A 118 8.60 0.26 12.77
N PHE A 119 9.48 -0.27 11.92
CA PHE A 119 9.79 0.28 10.62
C PHE A 119 9.70 -0.89 9.63
N PRO A 120 8.49 -1.15 9.08
CA PRO A 120 8.23 -2.33 8.28
C PRO A 120 9.06 -2.36 7.00
N HIS A 121 9.41 -3.55 6.55
CA HIS A 121 9.83 -3.73 5.16
C HIS A 121 8.65 -3.42 4.21
N PRO A 122 8.86 -2.76 3.04
CA PRO A 122 7.79 -2.41 2.09
C PRO A 122 6.89 -3.58 1.67
N SER A 123 7.44 -4.79 1.62
CA SER A 123 6.67 -6.01 1.30
C SER A 123 5.50 -6.27 2.27
N VAL A 124 5.58 -5.85 3.53
CA VAL A 124 4.46 -5.98 4.49
C VAL A 124 3.31 -5.06 4.07
N ILE A 125 3.62 -3.82 3.69
CA ILE A 125 2.64 -2.84 3.21
C ILE A 125 1.95 -3.37 1.95
N MET A 126 2.70 -3.95 1.02
CA MET A 126 2.11 -4.50 -0.21
C MET A 126 1.31 -5.76 0.00
N THR A 127 1.74 -6.63 0.92
CA THR A 127 0.96 -7.82 1.29
C THR A 127 -0.36 -7.40 1.92
N LEU A 128 -0.35 -6.37 2.79
CA LEU A 128 -1.55 -5.78 3.36
C LEU A 128 -2.44 -5.17 2.27
N ALA A 129 -1.89 -4.33 1.39
CA ALA A 129 -2.64 -3.64 0.33
C ALA A 129 -3.42 -4.62 -0.56
N LYS A 130 -2.83 -5.77 -0.90
CA LYS A 130 -3.49 -6.82 -1.71
C LYS A 130 -4.68 -7.49 -1.02
N LYS A 131 -4.79 -7.39 0.31
CA LYS A 131 -5.88 -7.98 1.12
C LYS A 131 -6.99 -6.98 1.44
N LEU A 132 -6.74 -5.69 1.26
CA LEU A 132 -7.70 -4.64 1.58
C LEU A 132 -8.70 -4.43 0.43
N ASP A 133 -9.94 -4.13 0.81
CA ASP A 133 -10.92 -3.55 -0.08
C ASP A 133 -10.59 -2.07 -0.36
N ASP A 134 -11.43 -1.40 -1.17
CA ASP A 134 -11.16 -0.02 -1.57
C ASP A 134 -11.21 0.97 -0.38
N GLU A 135 -12.07 0.73 0.62
CA GLU A 135 -12.12 1.54 1.84
C GLU A 135 -10.83 1.38 2.67
N GLY A 136 -10.37 0.14 2.86
CA GLY A 136 -9.11 -0.16 3.54
C GLY A 136 -7.90 0.41 2.79
N LEU A 137 -7.88 0.34 1.46
CA LEU A 137 -6.81 0.95 0.66
C LEU A 137 -6.75 2.47 0.85
N ILE A 138 -7.90 3.15 0.89
CA ILE A 138 -7.96 4.59 1.16
C ILE A 138 -7.39 4.90 2.55
N GLU A 139 -7.68 4.08 3.56
CA GLU A 139 -7.06 4.22 4.88
C GLU A 139 -5.55 4.03 4.84
N LEU A 140 -5.07 2.98 4.16
CA LEU A 140 -3.63 2.75 3.98
C LEU A 140 -2.95 3.94 3.30
N PHE A 141 -3.54 4.51 2.24
CA PHE A 141 -2.98 5.68 1.57
C PHE A 141 -2.93 6.91 2.47
N LYS A 142 -3.95 7.11 3.33
CA LYS A 142 -3.91 8.17 4.35
C LYS A 142 -2.71 7.96 5.29
N ILE A 143 -2.52 6.74 5.81
CA ILE A 143 -1.39 6.39 6.67
C ILE A 143 -0.07 6.67 5.96
N LEU A 144 0.11 6.20 4.72
CA LEU A 144 1.33 6.39 3.95
C LEU A 144 1.65 7.89 3.79
N LYS A 145 0.67 8.74 3.47
CA LYS A 145 0.88 10.18 3.34
C LYS A 145 1.27 10.83 4.68
N THR A 146 0.63 10.44 5.78
CA THR A 146 0.86 11.08 7.08
C THR A 146 2.11 10.58 7.80
N CYS A 147 2.59 9.37 7.48
CA CYS A 147 3.70 8.74 8.16
C CYS A 147 4.97 8.78 7.27
N PRO A 148 5.87 9.77 7.42
CA PRO A 148 6.96 10.01 6.47
C PRO A 148 7.96 8.84 6.38
N PHE A 149 8.18 8.11 7.47
CA PHE A 149 9.17 7.03 7.55
C PHE A 149 8.71 5.70 6.93
N LEU A 150 7.42 5.52 6.68
CA LEU A 150 6.94 4.36 5.94
C LEU A 150 7.35 4.48 4.47
N LYS A 151 7.92 3.42 3.92
CA LYS A 151 8.40 3.40 2.53
C LYS A 151 7.56 2.45 1.70
N ILE A 152 7.31 2.85 0.46
CA ILE A 152 6.74 2.06 -0.62
C ILE A 152 7.53 2.44 -1.86
N ASP A 153 7.82 1.48 -2.74
CA ASP A 153 8.54 1.78 -3.98
C ASP A 153 7.58 2.18 -5.11
N SER A 154 8.16 2.65 -6.23
CA SER A 154 7.38 3.13 -7.38
C SER A 154 6.59 2.01 -8.04
N ALA A 155 7.18 0.84 -8.24
CA ALA A 155 6.52 -0.28 -8.92
C ALA A 155 5.33 -0.82 -8.11
N ASP A 156 5.54 -0.96 -6.80
CA ASP A 156 4.53 -1.34 -5.82
C ASP A 156 3.37 -0.34 -5.81
N LEU A 157 3.67 0.96 -5.73
CA LEU A 157 2.65 2.00 -5.76
C LEU A 157 1.87 2.02 -7.09
N SER A 158 2.56 1.88 -8.23
CA SER A 158 1.95 1.80 -9.56
C SER A 158 1.01 0.60 -9.70
N SER A 159 1.33 -0.53 -9.07
CA SER A 159 0.49 -1.74 -9.10
C SER A 159 -0.87 -1.55 -8.40
N LEU A 160 -1.00 -0.53 -7.54
CA LEU A 160 -2.23 -0.20 -6.82
C LEU A 160 -3.18 0.73 -7.59
N ILE A 161 -2.81 1.16 -8.79
CA ILE A 161 -3.67 1.97 -9.66
C ILE A 161 -4.81 1.09 -10.20
N LYS A 162 -6.04 1.46 -9.86
CA LYS A 162 -7.28 0.79 -10.26
C LYS A 162 -8.16 1.68 -11.15
N ASP A 163 -9.14 1.09 -11.81
CA ASP A 163 -10.16 1.83 -12.58
C ASP A 163 -11.19 2.57 -11.68
N ASP A 164 -10.97 2.62 -10.36
CA ASP A 164 -11.66 3.54 -9.46
C ASP A 164 -10.90 4.90 -9.42
N PRO A 165 -11.54 6.02 -9.84
CA PRO A 165 -10.93 7.35 -9.81
C PRO A 165 -10.46 7.80 -8.42
N LYS A 166 -11.15 7.37 -7.36
CA LYS A 166 -10.82 7.71 -5.97
C LYS A 166 -9.53 7.04 -5.52
N ILE A 167 -9.35 5.75 -5.87
CA ILE A 167 -8.14 4.99 -5.59
C ILE A 167 -6.95 5.54 -6.38
N SER A 168 -7.12 5.71 -7.69
CA SER A 168 -6.09 6.26 -8.57
C SER A 168 -5.61 7.65 -8.13
N TYR A 169 -6.53 8.49 -7.66
CA TYR A 169 -6.17 9.80 -7.10
C TYR A 169 -5.37 9.68 -5.80
N GLU A 170 -5.75 8.78 -4.90
CA GLU A 170 -5.02 8.58 -3.65
C GLU A 170 -3.60 8.03 -3.88
N VAL A 171 -3.41 7.17 -4.89
CA VAL A 171 -2.09 6.71 -5.34
C VAL A 171 -1.20 7.89 -5.75
N TYR A 172 -1.71 8.80 -6.60
CA TYR A 172 -0.95 10.00 -6.98
C TYR A 172 -0.62 10.90 -5.79
N ARG A 173 -1.54 11.07 -4.85
CA ARG A 173 -1.25 11.87 -3.65
C ARG A 173 -0.16 11.26 -2.77
N VAL A 174 -0.13 9.93 -2.67
CA VAL A 174 0.97 9.23 -2.00
C VAL A 174 2.28 9.48 -2.75
N SER A 175 2.28 9.40 -4.08
CA SER A 175 3.49 9.61 -4.88
C SER A 175 4.06 11.01 -4.68
N LEU A 176 3.22 12.05 -4.69
CA LEU A 176 3.65 13.42 -4.39
C LEU A 176 4.24 13.54 -2.98
N GLN A 177 3.51 13.07 -1.97
CA GLN A 177 3.93 13.21 -0.57
C GLN A 177 5.23 12.46 -0.27
N LYS A 178 5.46 11.33 -0.95
CA LYS A 178 6.65 10.49 -0.82
C LYS A 178 7.76 10.84 -1.80
N LYS A 179 7.55 11.80 -2.71
CA LYS A 179 8.46 12.15 -3.80
C LYS A 179 8.81 10.92 -4.67
N ILE A 180 7.83 10.06 -4.91
CA ILE A 180 7.94 8.89 -5.78
C ILE A 180 7.58 9.32 -7.20
N LYS A 181 8.47 9.06 -8.15
CA LYS A 181 8.20 9.30 -9.57
C LYS A 181 7.40 8.12 -10.14
N LEU A 182 6.18 8.40 -10.58
CA LEU A 182 5.35 7.43 -11.32
C LEU A 182 5.76 7.40 -12.79
N GLN A 183 5.49 6.29 -13.48
CA GLN A 183 5.76 6.19 -14.91
C GLN A 183 4.71 7.00 -15.70
N PRO A 184 5.05 7.52 -16.89
CA PRO A 184 4.09 8.25 -17.72
C PRO A 184 2.80 7.50 -18.02
N LYS A 185 2.88 6.18 -18.24
CA LYS A 185 1.71 5.34 -18.45
C LYS A 185 0.77 5.29 -17.24
N ASP A 186 1.33 5.33 -16.03
CA ASP A 186 0.55 5.36 -14.78
C ASP A 186 -0.15 6.70 -14.61
N LEU A 187 0.55 7.79 -14.92
CA LEU A 187 -0.01 9.13 -14.94
C LEU A 187 -1.17 9.21 -15.94
N TYR A 188 -1.02 8.66 -17.15
CA TYR A 188 -2.09 8.60 -18.14
C TYR A 188 -3.29 7.79 -17.64
N ARG A 189 -3.05 6.62 -17.05
CA ARG A 189 -4.10 5.78 -16.44
C ARG A 189 -4.85 6.55 -15.36
N ILE A 190 -4.16 7.34 -14.54
CA ILE A 190 -4.78 8.19 -13.51
C ILE A 190 -5.60 9.31 -14.17
N ALA A 191 -5.03 10.02 -15.15
CA ALA A 191 -5.65 11.15 -15.85
C ALA A 191 -6.99 10.76 -16.51
N ARG A 192 -7.05 9.61 -17.19
CA ARG A 192 -8.27 9.18 -17.88
C ARG A 192 -9.45 8.86 -16.95
N GLN A 193 -9.19 8.46 -15.70
CA GLN A 193 -10.25 8.22 -14.71
C GLN A 193 -10.99 9.50 -14.32
N PHE A 194 -10.47 10.69 -14.61
CA PHE A 194 -11.14 11.93 -14.21
C PHE A 194 -12.26 12.35 -15.17
N LEU A 195 -12.33 11.78 -16.38
CA LEU A 195 -13.45 11.95 -17.29
C LEU A 195 -14.77 11.37 -16.74
N SER A 196 -14.71 10.37 -15.84
CA SER A 196 -15.88 9.63 -15.35
C SER A 196 -16.61 10.26 -14.15
N GLY A 197 -16.23 11.46 -13.71
CA GLY A 197 -17.10 12.29 -12.86
C GLY A 197 -16.53 12.77 -11.53
N ASN A 198 -16.67 14.09 -11.29
CA ASN A 198 -16.90 14.85 -10.04
C ASN A 198 -16.11 16.19 -10.06
N LYS A 199 -16.79 17.32 -10.33
CA LYS A 199 -16.17 18.49 -11.00
C LYS A 199 -15.19 19.35 -10.18
N VAL A 200 -15.44 19.56 -8.88
CA VAL A 200 -14.92 20.77 -8.21
C VAL A 200 -13.58 20.57 -7.50
N ARG A 201 -13.32 19.44 -6.84
CA ARG A 201 -12.02 19.17 -6.16
C ARG A 201 -10.90 18.76 -7.13
N LYS A 202 -11.24 18.48 -8.39
CA LYS A 202 -10.32 17.95 -9.40
C LYS A 202 -9.52 19.04 -10.11
N VAL A 203 -10.04 20.27 -10.23
CA VAL A 203 -9.40 21.34 -11.02
C VAL A 203 -7.99 21.67 -10.52
N GLY A 204 -7.80 21.92 -9.22
CA GLY A 204 -6.47 22.25 -8.66
C GLY A 204 -5.45 21.12 -8.82
N PHE A 205 -5.89 19.87 -8.65
CA PHE A 205 -5.05 18.69 -8.88
C PHE A 205 -4.67 18.54 -10.36
N MET A 206 -5.64 18.65 -11.27
CA MET A 206 -5.40 18.52 -12.72
C MET A 206 -4.45 19.62 -13.21
N THR A 207 -4.57 20.85 -12.69
CA THR A 207 -3.62 21.93 -13.02
C THR A 207 -2.20 21.61 -12.56
N GLN A 208 -2.01 21.16 -11.31
CA GLN A 208 -0.70 20.75 -10.79
C GLN A 208 -0.15 19.55 -11.59
N PHE A 209 -1.01 18.58 -11.90
CA PHE A 209 -0.67 17.37 -12.62
C PHE A 209 -0.18 17.67 -14.05
N ALA A 210 -0.82 18.57 -14.78
CA ALA A 210 -0.34 18.99 -16.11
C ALA A 210 0.99 19.75 -16.04
N GLN A 211 1.18 20.60 -15.03
CA GLN A 211 2.43 21.35 -14.85
C GLN A 211 3.62 20.44 -14.53
N GLU A 212 3.43 19.41 -13.70
CA GLU A 212 4.51 18.54 -13.23
C GLU A 212 4.88 17.42 -14.20
N ASN A 213 3.97 17.04 -15.10
CA ASN A 213 4.11 15.84 -15.94
C ASN A 213 4.18 16.11 -17.44
N GLY A 214 4.32 17.36 -17.86
CA GLY A 214 4.61 17.71 -19.25
C GLY A 214 6.01 17.23 -19.65
N ASN A 215 6.10 16.19 -20.47
CA ASN A 215 7.33 15.78 -21.14
C ASN A 215 7.04 15.54 -22.61
N GLU A 216 7.53 16.42 -23.48
CA GLU A 216 7.19 16.44 -24.90
C GLU A 216 7.69 15.21 -25.67
N ASN A 217 8.67 14.48 -25.12
CA ASN A 217 9.25 13.29 -25.74
C ASN A 217 8.56 11.98 -25.35
N ASP A 218 7.59 12.03 -24.43
CA ASP A 218 6.85 10.85 -23.99
C ASP A 218 5.36 11.01 -24.28
N ILE A 219 4.87 10.17 -25.18
CA ILE A 219 3.48 10.19 -25.66
C ILE A 219 2.43 9.97 -24.57
N TYR A 220 2.72 9.16 -23.54
CA TYR A 220 1.79 8.98 -22.42
C TYR A 220 1.74 10.22 -21.53
N SER A 221 2.85 10.96 -21.43
CA SER A 221 2.88 12.28 -20.78
C SER A 221 1.99 13.26 -21.55
N SER A 222 2.12 13.34 -22.87
CA SER A 222 1.25 14.17 -23.71
C SER A 222 -0.23 13.76 -23.62
N LEU A 223 -0.53 12.46 -23.60
CA LEU A 223 -1.90 11.95 -23.37
C LEU A 223 -2.44 12.36 -21.99
N SER A 224 -1.62 12.24 -20.96
CA SER A 224 -1.98 12.66 -19.59
C SER A 224 -2.36 14.15 -19.56
N VAL A 225 -1.57 14.99 -20.22
CA VAL A 225 -1.78 16.44 -20.30
C VAL A 225 -3.01 16.78 -21.18
N LEU A 226 -3.22 16.07 -22.30
CA LEU A 226 -4.41 16.20 -23.15
C LEU A 226 -5.69 15.95 -22.36
N PHE A 227 -5.80 14.77 -21.72
CA PHE A 227 -6.97 14.42 -20.90
C PHE A 227 -7.23 15.47 -19.81
N THR A 228 -6.14 16.00 -19.26
CA THR A 228 -6.20 17.05 -18.26
C THR A 228 -6.79 18.35 -18.80
N HIS A 229 -6.30 18.85 -19.93
CA HIS A 229 -6.77 20.13 -20.46
C HIS A 229 -8.19 20.07 -21.02
N VAL A 230 -8.59 18.94 -21.61
CA VAL A 230 -10.01 18.74 -22.00
C VAL A 230 -10.90 18.80 -20.77
N TYR A 231 -10.51 18.16 -19.66
CA TYR A 231 -11.28 18.22 -18.42
C TYR A 231 -11.33 19.63 -17.83
N LEU A 232 -10.20 20.35 -17.85
CA LEU A 232 -10.11 21.75 -17.39
C LEU A 232 -10.78 22.75 -18.34
N THR A 233 -11.41 22.30 -19.44
CA THR A 233 -11.99 23.14 -20.50
C THR A 233 -10.98 24.09 -21.14
N ASN A 234 -9.68 23.81 -21.01
CA ASN A 234 -8.62 24.54 -21.69
C ASN A 234 -8.43 23.99 -23.11
N LYS A 235 -9.40 24.30 -23.97
CA LYS A 235 -9.47 23.83 -25.36
C LYS A 235 -8.21 24.13 -26.18
N GLN A 236 -7.58 25.28 -25.95
CA GLN A 236 -6.38 25.71 -26.70
C GLN A 236 -5.23 24.75 -26.44
N GLN A 237 -4.91 24.52 -25.17
CA GLN A 237 -3.82 23.61 -24.80
C GLN A 237 -4.16 22.17 -25.14
N ALA A 238 -5.43 21.74 -25.01
CA ALA A 238 -5.86 20.42 -25.43
C ALA A 238 -5.61 20.18 -26.95
N ILE A 239 -5.93 21.14 -27.81
CA ILE A 239 -5.68 21.03 -29.25
C ILE A 239 -4.18 20.98 -29.56
N VAL A 240 -3.37 21.78 -28.86
CA VAL A 240 -1.90 21.76 -29.00
C VAL A 240 -1.34 20.38 -28.63
N GLU A 241 -1.77 19.81 -27.50
CA GLU A 241 -1.31 18.48 -27.09
C GLU A 241 -1.79 17.36 -28.02
N LEU A 242 -3.02 17.46 -28.56
CA LEU A 242 -3.50 16.52 -29.57
C LEU A 242 -2.64 16.55 -30.84
N ALA A 243 -2.24 17.74 -31.30
CA ALA A 243 -1.34 17.87 -32.45
C ALA A 243 0.00 17.20 -32.18
N LYS A 244 0.61 17.45 -31.00
CA LYS A 244 1.86 16.80 -30.60
C LYS A 244 1.76 15.27 -30.61
N ILE A 245 0.64 14.72 -30.12
CA ILE A 245 0.43 13.26 -30.09
C ILE A 245 0.33 12.71 -31.52
N ILE A 246 -0.40 13.38 -32.42
CA ILE A 246 -0.55 12.95 -33.82
C ILE A 246 0.80 13.00 -34.56
N GLU A 247 1.61 14.01 -34.30
CA GLU A 247 2.93 14.21 -34.93
C GLU A 247 4.02 13.30 -34.34
N HIS A 248 3.78 12.67 -33.18
CA HIS A 248 4.72 11.74 -32.56
C HIS A 248 4.82 10.44 -33.37
N LYS A 249 6.04 9.87 -33.47
CA LYS A 249 6.32 8.64 -34.27
C LYS A 249 5.42 7.44 -33.91
N ASP A 250 5.08 7.31 -32.63
CA ASP A 250 4.21 6.25 -32.10
C ASP A 250 2.76 6.70 -31.89
N GLY A 251 2.45 7.94 -32.28
CA GLY A 251 1.17 8.65 -32.14
C GLY A 251 -0.05 7.85 -32.49
N GLN A 252 -0.17 7.55 -33.77
CA GLN A 252 -1.32 6.86 -34.34
C GLN A 252 -1.52 5.46 -33.74
N THR A 253 -0.43 4.72 -33.52
CA THR A 253 -0.47 3.39 -32.93
C THR A 253 -1.08 3.41 -31.54
N ILE A 254 -0.64 4.33 -30.68
CA ILE A 254 -1.13 4.42 -29.30
C ILE A 254 -2.55 4.97 -29.26
N LEU A 255 -2.87 5.97 -30.08
CA LEU A 255 -4.23 6.49 -30.19
C LEU A 255 -5.23 5.39 -30.59
N LYS A 256 -4.83 4.48 -31.47
CA LYS A 256 -5.63 3.31 -31.85
C LYS A 256 -5.75 2.28 -30.72
N GLN A 257 -4.66 2.03 -29.97
CA GLN A 257 -4.70 1.13 -28.80
C GLN A 257 -5.62 1.66 -27.68
N GLU A 258 -5.68 2.98 -27.53
CA GLU A 258 -6.43 3.66 -26.49
C GLU A 258 -7.78 4.24 -26.98
N GLU A 259 -8.24 3.83 -28.17
CA GLU A 259 -9.38 4.39 -28.90
C GLU A 259 -10.65 4.52 -28.04
N GLN A 260 -10.91 3.53 -27.17
CA GLN A 260 -12.06 3.52 -26.25
C GLN A 260 -12.09 4.72 -25.29
N TYR A 261 -10.94 5.31 -24.95
CA TYR A 261 -10.85 6.50 -24.10
C TYR A 261 -10.69 7.78 -24.92
N ILE A 262 -10.05 7.68 -26.10
CA ILE A 262 -9.81 8.82 -26.98
C ILE A 262 -11.10 9.31 -27.65
N LYS A 263 -11.97 8.41 -28.13
CA LYS A 263 -13.21 8.82 -28.80
C LYS A 263 -14.11 9.70 -27.92
N PRO A 264 -14.48 9.29 -26.69
CA PRO A 264 -15.30 10.14 -25.82
C PRO A 264 -14.61 11.47 -25.47
N LEU A 265 -13.28 11.46 -25.33
CA LEU A 265 -12.50 12.67 -25.06
C LEU A 265 -12.59 13.67 -26.22
N LEU A 266 -12.46 13.19 -27.46
CA LEU A 266 -12.57 14.01 -28.66
C LEU A 266 -13.97 14.58 -28.82
N GLU A 267 -15.02 13.79 -28.54
CA GLU A 267 -16.41 14.29 -28.54
C GLU A 267 -16.62 15.43 -27.54
N ILE A 268 -16.02 15.33 -26.34
CA ILE A 268 -16.05 16.41 -25.35
C ILE A 268 -15.34 17.65 -25.89
N LEU A 269 -14.13 17.48 -26.47
CA LEU A 269 -13.35 18.58 -27.00
C LEU A 269 -14.06 19.27 -28.18
N GLN A 270 -14.68 18.50 -29.09
CA GLN A 270 -15.49 19.02 -30.19
C GLN A 270 -16.65 19.89 -29.69
N LYS A 271 -17.38 19.44 -28.66
CA LYS A 271 -18.45 20.24 -28.02
C LYS A 271 -17.90 21.52 -27.39
N GLN A 272 -16.69 21.50 -26.81
CA GLN A 272 -16.08 22.69 -26.21
C GLN A 272 -15.66 23.77 -27.23
N VAL A 273 -15.44 23.38 -28.48
CA VAL A 273 -14.99 24.29 -29.55
C VAL A 273 -16.07 24.52 -30.62
N GLU A 274 -17.28 23.97 -30.46
CA GLU A 274 -18.31 23.95 -31.51
C GLU A 274 -18.64 25.33 -32.10
N ASN A 275 -18.57 26.37 -31.26
CA ASN A 275 -18.82 27.77 -31.61
C ASN A 275 -17.53 28.62 -31.61
N ASP A 276 -16.35 28.01 -31.56
CA ASP A 276 -15.06 28.69 -31.58
C ASP A 276 -14.50 28.73 -33.01
N GLU A 277 -14.71 29.85 -33.71
CA GLU A 277 -14.29 30.04 -35.10
C GLU A 277 -12.79 29.86 -35.33
N LYS A 278 -11.96 30.09 -34.29
CA LYS A 278 -10.51 29.95 -34.38
C LYS A 278 -10.07 28.50 -34.22
N TRP A 279 -10.62 27.80 -33.24
CA TRP A 279 -10.12 26.50 -32.81
C TRP A 279 -10.87 25.31 -33.40
N LYS A 280 -12.14 25.49 -33.82
CA LYS A 280 -12.91 24.44 -34.48
C LYS A 280 -12.26 23.92 -35.77
N PRO A 281 -11.85 24.78 -36.73
CA PRO A 281 -11.24 24.28 -37.98
C PRO A 281 -9.94 23.51 -37.72
N ARG A 282 -9.16 23.95 -36.72
CA ARG A 282 -7.91 23.28 -36.34
C ARG A 282 -8.17 21.91 -35.72
N LEU A 283 -9.19 21.78 -34.88
CA LEU A 283 -9.57 20.49 -34.31
C LEU A 283 -10.05 19.53 -35.40
N ASP A 284 -10.88 20.01 -36.33
CA ASP A 284 -11.42 19.19 -37.42
C ASP A 284 -10.28 18.67 -38.34
N GLU A 285 -9.28 19.51 -38.64
CA GLU A 285 -8.07 19.11 -39.36
C GLU A 285 -7.32 17.99 -38.63
N LEU A 286 -7.14 18.09 -37.30
CA LEU A 286 -6.46 17.06 -36.52
C LEU A 286 -7.25 15.76 -36.49
N ILE A 287 -8.57 15.82 -36.34
CA ILE A 287 -9.44 14.64 -36.33
C ILE A 287 -9.43 13.93 -37.68
N SER A 288 -9.36 14.66 -38.81
CA SER A 288 -9.22 14.04 -40.13
C SER A 288 -7.93 13.24 -40.30
N LYS A 289 -6.85 13.58 -39.55
CA LYS A 289 -5.58 12.82 -39.57
C LYS A 289 -5.63 11.54 -38.73
N LEU A 290 -6.70 11.36 -37.94
CA LEU A 290 -6.95 10.17 -37.13
C LEU A 290 -7.80 9.12 -37.86
N SER A 291 -8.44 9.50 -38.97
CA SER A 291 -9.33 8.67 -39.80
C SER A 291 -8.55 7.94 -40.87
#